data_AF-A0A9X1NNA5-F1
#
_entry.id   AF-A0A9X1NNA5-F1
#
_cell.length_a   1.000
_cell.length_b   1.000
_cell.length_c   1.000
_cell.angle_alpha   90.00
_cell.angle_beta   90.00
_cell.angle_gamma   90.00
#
_symmetry.space_group_name_H-M   'P 1'
#
loop_
_entity.id
_entity.type
_entity.pdbx_description
1 polymer ?
#
loop_
_entity_poly.entity_id
_entity_poly.type
_entity_poly.pdbx_seq_one_letter_code
_entity_poly.pdbx_strand_id
1 'polypeptide(L)'
;MGSSLVNTGEPVSVRVAAEHRVLKIQAGLHRWARDDPHRRFDDLFNLVADPAFLMVAWERVAGNKGARTAGIDGLTVGTVHEKQSVGVFLADLREQLRSGRFRPLPVRERLIPKAGRKLRRLGIPTVADRVVQASLKLVLEPVFEADFLPCSYGFRPGRRAHDAVAEVNYLARRPRNYEWVLEGDITACFDEIDHTALMARVRDRVGDKRVLGLVKAFLKAGILGEDRLLKETTAGTPQGGILSPLLANVALSVLDEFIAQEPGGPSSSPGVRTLRYRQGKANFRLVRYADDWCLMIRGTRDHAVQLREQIAQVLSGMGLRLSEGKTLITHINEGLDFLGWRIQRHRKRGTDKRYVYTYPAKKAVRAVTGKVKALCRQIEITVPIDDLLRRVNLVLQGWCAYFRAGVSSATFSYLSHYVWQTVWRWMRRKHRKSTWRQLRRIYCGGGWWPASSRRSLYDPEKVTTTRYLYRGKQIPAPWPEPAATMVASGL
;
A
#
# COMPACT_ATOMS: atom_id res chain seq x y z
N MET A 1 27.49 -1.60 49.95
CA MET A 1 26.93 -0.31 49.49
C MET A 1 26.21 -0.56 48.17
N GLY A 2 24.89 -0.71 48.26
CA GLY A 2 24.04 -0.96 47.10
C GLY A 2 23.70 0.34 46.37
N SER A 3 23.76 0.31 45.05
CA SER A 3 23.11 1.28 44.18
C SER A 3 22.03 0.53 43.41
N SER A 4 20.79 0.74 43.81
CA SER A 4 19.58 0.16 43.26
C SER A 4 19.35 0.57 41.81
N LEU A 5 19.03 -0.43 40.99
CA LEU A 5 18.26 -0.33 39.76
C LEU A 5 16.93 0.36 40.05
N VAL A 6 16.59 1.45 39.35
CA VAL A 6 15.25 2.07 39.40
C VAL A 6 14.73 2.37 37.99
N ASN A 7 13.62 1.69 37.66
CA ASN A 7 12.56 1.99 36.70
C ASN A 7 12.85 2.23 35.20
N THR A 8 12.66 1.17 34.40
CA THR A 8 12.39 1.23 32.95
C THR A 8 11.12 0.46 32.52
N GLY A 9 10.29 -0.01 33.47
CA GLY A 9 9.12 -0.88 33.19
C GLY A 9 7.77 -0.18 32.97
N GLU A 10 7.57 1.02 33.52
CA GLU A 10 6.25 1.70 33.50
C GLU A 10 5.78 2.16 32.11
N PRO A 11 6.61 2.80 31.25
CA PRO A 11 6.16 3.34 29.97
C PRO A 11 5.72 2.26 28.97
N VAL A 12 6.40 1.10 29.01
CA VAL A 12 6.08 -0.04 28.14
C VAL A 12 4.78 -0.69 28.57
N SER A 13 4.52 -0.81 29.89
CA SER A 13 3.28 -1.39 30.41
C SER A 13 2.04 -0.57 30.03
N VAL A 14 2.13 0.76 30.13
CA VAL A 14 1.04 1.69 29.78
C VAL A 14 0.75 1.63 28.29
N ARG A 15 1.79 1.56 27.46
CA ARG A 15 1.65 1.43 26.00
C ARG A 15 0.96 0.13 25.62
N VAL A 16 1.40 -1.01 26.15
CA VAL A 16 0.79 -2.32 25.84
C VAL A 16 -0.67 -2.35 26.30
N ALA A 17 -0.97 -1.78 27.46
CA ALA A 17 -2.35 -1.65 27.94
C ALA A 17 -3.21 -0.79 27.01
N ALA A 18 -2.69 0.34 26.51
CA ALA A 18 -3.38 1.18 25.54
C ALA A 18 -3.63 0.44 24.21
N GLU A 19 -2.62 -0.27 23.67
CA GLU A 19 -2.74 -1.07 22.46
C GLU A 19 -3.82 -2.16 22.60
N HIS A 20 -3.84 -2.89 23.71
CA HIS A 20 -4.85 -3.90 24.00
C HIS A 20 -6.27 -3.31 24.11
N ARG A 21 -6.42 -2.17 24.80
CA ARG A 21 -7.72 -1.49 24.93
C ARG A 21 -8.24 -1.02 23.57
N VAL A 22 -7.38 -0.40 22.76
CA VAL A 22 -7.74 0.03 21.40
C VAL A 22 -8.15 -1.17 20.55
N LEU A 23 -7.37 -2.26 20.57
CA LEU A 23 -7.69 -3.47 19.80
C LEU A 23 -9.04 -4.07 20.18
N LYS A 24 -9.35 -4.13 21.48
CA LYS A 24 -10.65 -4.62 21.99
C LYS A 24 -11.82 -3.76 21.47
N ILE A 25 -11.67 -2.44 21.49
CA ILE A 25 -12.70 -1.52 20.98
C ILE A 25 -12.86 -1.66 19.46
N GLN A 26 -11.74 -1.70 18.72
CA GLN A 26 -11.79 -1.88 17.27
C GLN A 26 -12.45 -3.21 16.87
N ALA A 27 -12.21 -4.29 17.62
CA ALA A 27 -12.89 -5.57 17.40
C ALA A 27 -14.40 -5.50 17.65
N GLY A 28 -14.83 -4.71 18.64
CA GLY A 28 -16.24 -4.39 18.84
C GLY A 28 -16.85 -3.62 17.67
N LEU A 29 -16.20 -2.53 17.24
CA LEU A 29 -16.64 -1.71 16.11
C LEU A 29 -16.74 -2.52 14.82
N HIS A 30 -15.72 -3.32 14.51
CA HIS A 30 -15.70 -4.16 13.31
C HIS A 30 -16.84 -5.17 13.30
N ARG A 31 -17.10 -5.82 14.44
CA ARG A 31 -18.21 -6.77 14.58
C ARG A 31 -19.56 -6.10 14.40
N TRP A 32 -19.81 -4.99 15.10
CA TRP A 32 -21.07 -4.26 14.96
C TRP A 32 -21.31 -3.75 13.55
N ALA A 33 -20.26 -3.32 12.86
CA ALA A 33 -20.33 -2.91 11.46
C ALA A 33 -20.65 -4.10 10.53
N ARG A 34 -20.06 -5.27 10.79
CA ARG A 34 -20.31 -6.49 10.01
C ARG A 34 -21.72 -7.05 10.21
N ASP A 35 -22.17 -7.12 11.46
CA ASP A 35 -23.44 -7.76 11.84
C ASP A 35 -24.65 -6.90 11.43
N ASP A 36 -24.48 -5.57 11.36
CA ASP A 36 -25.48 -4.63 10.85
C ASP A 36 -24.87 -3.69 9.77
N PRO A 37 -25.05 -4.02 8.48
CA PRO A 37 -24.57 -3.22 7.35
C PRO A 37 -25.17 -1.82 7.26
N HIS A 38 -26.31 -1.56 7.91
CA HIS A 38 -26.98 -0.25 7.89
C HIS A 38 -26.74 0.56 9.15
N ARG A 39 -26.03 0.00 10.15
CA ARG A 39 -25.69 0.70 11.38
C ARG A 39 -24.92 1.98 11.12
N ARG A 40 -25.38 3.07 11.74
CA ARG A 40 -24.67 4.34 11.80
C ARG A 40 -24.05 4.51 13.19
N PHE A 41 -22.82 5.00 13.23
CA PHE A 41 -22.07 5.22 14.46
C PHE A 41 -22.06 6.71 14.83
N ASP A 42 -22.70 7.05 15.95
CA ASP A 42 -22.97 8.45 16.35
C ASP A 42 -22.04 9.01 17.43
N ASP A 43 -21.28 8.18 18.13
CA ASP A 43 -20.38 8.61 19.23
C ASP A 43 -18.91 8.18 19.02
N LEU A 44 -18.43 8.31 17.79
CA LEU A 44 -17.05 7.95 17.44
C LEU A 44 -16.03 8.99 17.91
N PHE A 45 -16.41 10.25 18.06
CA PHE A 45 -15.49 11.32 18.43
C PHE A 45 -14.88 11.13 19.82
N ASN A 46 -15.65 10.58 20.76
CA ASN A 46 -15.16 10.25 22.09
C ASN A 46 -14.00 9.25 22.05
N LEU A 47 -14.00 8.32 21.08
CA LEU A 47 -12.88 7.41 20.83
C LEU A 47 -11.69 8.13 20.18
N VAL A 48 -11.94 9.05 19.24
CA VAL A 48 -10.87 9.82 18.58
C VAL A 48 -10.08 10.65 19.61
N ALA A 49 -10.77 11.22 20.60
CA ALA A 49 -10.18 12.02 21.69
C ALA A 49 -9.83 11.19 22.94
N ASP A 50 -9.93 9.87 22.88
CA ASP A 50 -9.58 8.99 23.99
C ASP A 50 -8.05 8.93 24.18
N PRO A 51 -7.54 9.01 25.43
CA PRO A 51 -6.10 8.98 25.69
C PRO A 51 -5.37 7.75 25.13
N ALA A 52 -5.99 6.57 25.15
CA ALA A 52 -5.38 5.35 24.63
C ALA A 52 -5.29 5.41 23.10
N PHE A 53 -6.31 5.92 22.42
CA PHE A 53 -6.28 6.11 20.96
C PHE A 53 -5.22 7.13 20.53
N LEU A 54 -5.13 8.27 21.23
CA LEU A 54 -4.11 9.29 20.97
C LEU A 54 -2.69 8.78 21.22
N MET A 55 -2.50 7.97 22.26
CA MET A 55 -1.21 7.33 22.56
C MET A 55 -0.81 6.32 21.46
N VAL A 56 -1.70 5.41 21.05
CA VAL A 56 -1.42 4.47 19.97
C VAL A 56 -1.19 5.20 18.64
N ALA A 57 -1.93 6.28 18.39
CA ALA A 57 -1.73 7.14 17.23
C ALA A 57 -0.35 7.81 17.24
N TRP A 58 0.08 8.35 18.40
CA TRP A 58 1.42 8.91 18.58
C TRP A 58 2.51 7.89 18.26
N GLU A 59 2.44 6.70 18.84
CA GLU A 59 3.44 5.64 18.61
C GLU A 59 3.55 5.28 17.13
N ARG A 60 2.42 5.21 16.41
CA ARG A 60 2.42 5.00 14.95
C ARG A 60 3.11 6.15 14.21
N VAL A 61 2.91 7.40 14.61
CA VAL A 61 3.56 8.56 13.99
C VAL A 61 5.07 8.58 14.31
N ALA A 62 5.43 8.32 15.56
CA ALA A 62 6.80 8.33 16.06
C ALA A 62 7.65 7.18 15.48
N GLY A 63 7.08 5.99 15.33
CA GLY A 63 7.76 4.84 14.74
C GLY A 63 7.94 4.90 13.22
N ASN A 64 7.29 5.86 12.54
CA ASN A 64 7.34 5.98 11.09
C ASN A 64 8.57 6.76 10.60
N LYS A 65 9.05 6.46 9.38
CA LYS A 65 10.17 7.19 8.75
C LYS A 65 9.91 8.71 8.62
N GLY A 66 8.64 9.10 8.56
CA GLY A 66 8.20 10.50 8.51
C GLY A 66 8.34 11.24 9.84
N ALA A 67 8.69 10.59 10.96
CA ALA A 67 8.84 11.21 12.27
C ALA A 67 9.86 12.38 12.29
N ARG A 68 10.87 12.30 11.43
CA ARG A 68 11.91 13.34 11.26
C ARG A 68 11.53 14.47 10.32
N THR A 69 10.33 14.43 9.74
CA THR A 69 9.88 15.42 8.77
C THR A 69 8.84 16.32 9.42
N ALA A 70 9.13 17.62 9.44
CA ALA A 70 8.22 18.64 9.94
C ALA A 70 7.16 19.03 8.90
N GLY A 71 5.99 19.44 9.42
CA GLY A 71 4.94 20.11 8.65
C GLY A 71 5.27 21.60 8.46
N ILE A 72 4.24 22.43 8.38
CA ILE A 72 4.41 23.89 8.24
C ILE A 72 4.86 24.57 9.55
N ASP A 73 4.59 23.94 10.69
CA ASP A 73 4.90 24.41 12.04
C ASP A 73 6.37 24.19 12.46
N GLY A 74 7.15 23.50 11.64
CA GLY A 74 8.55 23.18 11.92
C GLY A 74 8.75 22.12 13.02
N LEU A 75 7.69 21.60 13.62
CA LEU A 75 7.79 20.62 14.70
C LEU A 75 8.03 19.20 14.15
N THR A 76 8.95 18.48 14.79
CA THR A 76 9.19 17.04 14.55
C THR A 76 8.88 16.24 15.80
N VAL A 77 8.81 14.90 15.65
CA VAL A 77 8.64 14.01 16.80
C VAL A 77 9.79 14.18 17.80
N GLY A 78 11.03 14.34 17.32
CA GLY A 78 12.19 14.62 18.16
C GLY A 78 12.06 15.94 18.91
N THR A 79 11.60 16.99 18.23
CA THR A 79 11.34 18.30 18.85
C THR A 79 10.31 18.24 19.96
N VAL A 80 9.26 17.41 19.80
CA VAL A 80 8.28 17.21 20.88
C VAL A 80 8.98 16.56 22.08
N HIS A 81 9.72 15.46 21.90
CA HIS A 81 10.46 14.80 22.98
C HIS A 81 11.45 15.73 23.70
N GLU A 82 12.07 16.66 22.98
CA GLU A 82 13.04 17.61 23.55
C GLU A 82 12.37 18.78 24.29
N LYS A 83 11.25 19.32 23.77
CA LYS A 83 10.64 20.55 24.29
C LYS A 83 9.55 20.31 25.34
N GLN A 84 8.91 19.14 25.35
CA GLN A 84 7.83 18.83 26.29
C GLN A 84 7.66 17.30 26.45
N SER A 85 7.01 16.86 27.53
CA SER A 85 6.68 15.43 27.64
C SER A 85 5.59 15.05 26.63
N VAL A 86 5.65 13.82 26.10
CA VAL A 86 4.61 13.28 25.19
C VAL A 86 3.23 13.31 25.86
N GLY A 87 3.17 13.04 27.18
CA GLY A 87 1.93 13.08 27.94
C GLY A 87 1.27 14.46 27.94
N VAL A 88 2.04 15.53 28.13
CA VAL A 88 1.54 16.92 28.08
C VAL A 88 1.06 17.26 26.67
N PHE A 89 1.86 16.96 25.65
CA PHE A 89 1.47 17.19 24.26
C PHE A 89 0.14 16.50 23.90
N LEU A 90 -0.05 15.25 24.31
CA LEU A 90 -1.29 14.51 24.04
C LEU A 90 -2.47 15.00 24.88
N ALA A 91 -2.24 15.46 26.11
CA ALA A 91 -3.27 16.07 26.94
C ALA A 91 -3.76 17.39 26.34
N ASP A 92 -2.84 18.24 25.88
CA ASP A 92 -3.17 19.51 25.21
C ASP A 92 -3.93 19.26 23.90
N LEU A 93 -3.48 18.30 23.10
CA LEU A 93 -4.16 17.92 21.85
C LEU A 93 -5.58 17.40 22.13
N ARG A 94 -5.74 16.59 23.17
CA ARG A 94 -7.04 16.10 23.62
C ARG A 94 -7.96 17.24 24.04
N GLU A 95 -7.45 18.20 24.80
CA GLU A 95 -8.24 19.35 25.25
C GLU A 95 -8.65 20.24 24.07
N GLN A 96 -7.77 20.46 23.10
CA GLN A 96 -8.09 21.17 21.85
C GLN A 96 -9.19 20.45 21.06
N LEU A 97 -9.16 19.11 20.99
CA LEU A 97 -10.20 18.33 20.33
C LEU A 97 -11.54 18.45 21.08
N ARG A 98 -11.55 18.24 22.41
CA ARG A 98 -12.78 18.27 23.23
C ARG A 98 -13.45 19.65 23.24
N SER A 99 -12.65 20.70 23.29
CA SER A 99 -13.12 22.10 23.24
C SER A 99 -13.47 22.59 21.83
N GLY A 100 -13.24 21.78 20.79
CA GLY A 100 -13.49 22.17 19.39
C GLY A 100 -12.53 23.23 18.83
N ARG A 101 -11.45 23.54 19.56
CA ARG A 101 -10.41 24.51 19.15
C ARG A 101 -9.45 23.95 18.12
N PHE A 102 -9.33 22.63 18.01
CA PHE A 102 -8.44 22.00 17.05
C PHE A 102 -8.86 22.33 15.60
N ARG A 103 -7.92 22.92 14.84
CA ARG A 103 -8.09 23.20 13.42
C ARG A 103 -6.91 22.60 12.63
N PRO A 104 -7.18 21.72 11.66
CA PRO A 104 -6.14 21.20 10.79
C PRO A 104 -5.38 22.33 10.11
N LEU A 105 -4.06 22.21 10.06
CA LEU A 105 -3.21 23.16 9.37
C LEU A 105 -3.00 22.74 7.90
N PRO A 106 -2.71 23.70 7.00
CA PRO A 106 -2.33 23.39 5.63
C PRO A 106 -1.16 22.43 5.56
N VAL A 107 -1.22 21.47 4.63
CA VAL A 107 -0.13 20.51 4.45
C VAL A 107 1.02 21.16 3.70
N ARG A 108 2.26 20.88 4.12
CA ARG A 108 3.46 21.39 3.44
C ARG A 108 3.72 20.58 2.16
N GLU A 109 3.74 21.24 1.01
CA GLU A 109 4.06 20.58 -0.26
C GLU A 109 5.53 20.15 -0.30
N ARG A 110 5.77 18.98 -0.87
CA ARG A 110 7.09 18.48 -1.23
C ARG A 110 7.02 17.73 -2.55
N LEU A 111 7.84 18.13 -3.51
CA LEU A 111 7.93 17.43 -4.79
C LEU A 111 8.85 16.21 -4.70
N ILE A 112 8.34 15.04 -5.07
CA ILE A 112 9.09 13.78 -5.11
C ILE A 112 9.20 13.30 -6.56
N PRO A 113 10.39 12.92 -7.04
CA PRO A 113 10.54 12.35 -8.37
C PRO A 113 9.69 11.08 -8.54
N LYS A 114 8.82 11.06 -9.56
CA LYS A 114 8.18 9.82 -10.05
C LYS A 114 9.05 9.24 -11.18
N ALA A 115 8.85 7.96 -11.51
CA ALA A 115 9.53 7.37 -12.67
C ALA A 115 9.26 8.21 -13.95
N GLY A 116 10.33 8.65 -14.62
CA GLY A 116 10.29 9.56 -15.77
C GLY A 116 10.65 11.01 -15.40
N ARG A 117 10.05 11.99 -16.10
CA ARG A 117 10.19 13.45 -15.82
C ARG A 117 9.03 14.02 -14.97
N LYS A 118 8.06 13.19 -14.57
CA LYS A 118 6.90 13.64 -13.79
C LYS A 118 7.25 13.72 -12.30
N LEU A 119 6.71 14.72 -11.61
CA LEU A 119 6.83 14.89 -10.17
C LEU A 119 5.54 14.44 -9.48
N ARG A 120 5.66 13.90 -8.27
CA ARG A 120 4.53 13.61 -7.38
C ARG A 120 4.53 14.65 -6.26
N ARG A 121 3.41 15.34 -6.09
CA ARG A 121 3.19 16.27 -4.99
C ARG A 121 2.88 15.46 -3.72
N LEU A 122 3.58 15.73 -2.64
CA LEU A 122 3.31 15.14 -1.33
C LEU A 122 2.97 16.27 -0.35
N GLY A 123 1.82 16.19 0.28
CA GLY A 123 1.46 17.02 1.42
C GLY A 123 1.96 16.38 2.71
N ILE A 124 2.78 17.11 3.46
CA ILE A 124 3.30 16.69 4.76
C ILE A 124 2.54 17.47 5.85
N PRO A 125 1.62 16.81 6.60
CA PRO A 125 0.91 17.47 7.69
C PRO A 125 1.83 17.68 8.91
N THR A 126 1.37 18.50 9.85
CA THR A 126 2.04 18.70 11.14
C THR A 126 2.06 17.43 11.99
N VAL A 127 2.84 17.41 13.07
CA VAL A 127 2.83 16.25 13.99
C VAL A 127 1.45 16.09 14.64
N ALA A 128 0.84 17.19 15.10
CA ALA A 128 -0.50 17.19 15.68
C ALA A 128 -1.55 16.65 14.68
N ASP A 129 -1.55 17.15 13.45
CA ASP A 129 -2.46 16.68 12.40
C ASP A 129 -2.29 15.19 12.12
N ARG A 130 -1.05 14.70 12.06
CA ARG A 130 -0.77 13.28 11.85
C ARG A 130 -1.29 12.41 12.99
N VAL A 131 -1.13 12.86 14.24
CA VAL A 131 -1.64 12.12 15.42
C VAL A 131 -3.17 12.06 15.36
N VAL A 132 -3.84 13.18 15.10
CA VAL A 132 -5.31 13.20 14.99
C VAL A 132 -5.80 12.36 13.81
N GLN A 133 -5.15 12.43 12.63
CA GLN A 133 -5.48 11.58 11.49
C GLN A 133 -5.23 10.09 11.78
N ALA A 134 -4.18 9.74 12.53
CA ALA A 134 -3.91 8.37 12.93
C ALA A 134 -4.96 7.86 13.94
N SER A 135 -5.42 8.71 14.86
CA SER A 135 -6.52 8.41 15.77
C SER A 135 -7.84 8.21 15.02
N LEU A 136 -8.18 9.11 14.10
CA LEU A 136 -9.33 8.95 13.19
C LEU A 136 -9.26 7.64 12.43
N LYS A 137 -8.08 7.30 11.87
CA LYS A 137 -7.88 6.04 11.16
C LYS A 137 -8.12 4.84 12.08
N LEU A 138 -7.61 4.85 13.31
CA LEU A 138 -7.86 3.78 14.28
C LEU A 138 -9.35 3.55 14.54
N VAL A 139 -10.15 4.61 14.58
CA VAL A 139 -11.59 4.52 14.83
C VAL A 139 -12.37 4.10 13.58
N LEU A 140 -12.04 4.67 12.41
CA LEU A 140 -12.80 4.48 11.17
C LEU A 140 -12.43 3.21 10.39
N GLU A 141 -11.18 2.76 10.45
CA GLU A 141 -10.69 1.56 9.74
C GLU A 141 -11.52 0.30 10.06
N PRO A 142 -11.85 -0.06 11.31
CA PRO A 142 -12.69 -1.24 11.60
C PRO A 142 -14.11 -1.14 11.05
N VAL A 143 -14.68 0.06 11.00
CA VAL A 143 -16.04 0.30 10.48
C VAL A 143 -16.07 0.06 8.97
N PHE A 144 -15.21 0.75 8.21
CA PHE A 144 -15.21 0.63 6.75
C PHE A 144 -14.61 -0.68 6.23
N GLU A 145 -13.68 -1.30 6.96
CA GLU A 145 -13.11 -2.60 6.55
C GLU A 145 -14.15 -3.71 6.54
N ALA A 146 -15.23 -3.60 7.33
CA ALA A 146 -16.36 -4.55 7.30
C ALA A 146 -17.13 -4.48 5.97
N ASP A 147 -17.20 -3.30 5.35
CA ASP A 147 -17.96 -3.07 4.12
C ASP A 147 -17.11 -3.36 2.87
N PHE A 148 -15.79 -3.27 2.96
CA PHE A 148 -14.90 -3.44 1.82
C PHE A 148 -14.88 -4.87 1.25
N LEU A 149 -15.21 -4.97 -0.04
CA LEU A 149 -15.31 -6.23 -0.75
C LEU A 149 -13.95 -6.95 -0.92
N PRO A 150 -13.92 -8.29 -1.04
CA PRO A 150 -12.68 -9.07 -1.10
C PRO A 150 -11.77 -8.77 -2.30
N CYS A 151 -12.29 -8.13 -3.36
CA CYS A 151 -11.54 -7.75 -4.56
C CYS A 151 -10.57 -6.59 -4.34
N SER A 152 -10.70 -5.84 -3.24
CA SER A 152 -9.83 -4.72 -2.91
C SER A 152 -8.71 -5.14 -1.95
N TYR A 153 -7.46 -4.84 -2.29
CA TYR A 153 -6.27 -5.24 -1.54
C TYR A 153 -5.40 -4.07 -1.07
N GLY A 154 -5.43 -2.94 -1.78
CA GLY A 154 -4.55 -1.80 -1.51
C GLY A 154 -4.90 -1.11 -0.20
N PHE A 155 -3.88 -0.72 0.58
CA PHE A 155 -4.00 0.02 1.85
C PHE A 155 -4.87 -0.61 2.94
N ARG A 156 -5.18 -1.91 2.83
CA ARG A 156 -5.99 -2.65 3.79
C ARG A 156 -5.12 -3.53 4.70
N PRO A 157 -5.50 -3.71 5.97
CA PRO A 157 -4.75 -4.55 6.91
C PRO A 157 -4.74 -6.02 6.45
N GLY A 158 -3.61 -6.71 6.66
CA GLY A 158 -3.49 -8.15 6.35
C GLY A 158 -3.45 -8.53 4.87
N ARG A 159 -3.60 -7.55 3.96
CA ARG A 159 -3.63 -7.73 2.50
C ARG A 159 -2.36 -7.20 1.84
N ARG A 160 -1.79 -7.97 0.91
CA ARG A 160 -0.52 -7.66 0.23
C ARG A 160 -0.72 -7.59 -1.28
N ALA A 161 0.20 -6.93 -1.98
CA ALA A 161 0.20 -6.89 -3.45
C ALA A 161 0.26 -8.31 -4.05
N HIS A 162 0.95 -9.24 -3.39
CA HIS A 162 1.00 -10.65 -3.80
C HIS A 162 -0.37 -11.34 -3.78
N ASP A 163 -1.27 -10.97 -2.87
CA ASP A 163 -2.64 -11.51 -2.82
C ASP A 163 -3.40 -11.15 -4.11
N ALA A 164 -3.33 -9.88 -4.51
CA ALA A 164 -3.96 -9.38 -5.74
C ALA A 164 -3.40 -10.07 -7.00
N VAL A 165 -2.08 -10.17 -7.10
CA VAL A 165 -1.41 -10.86 -8.23
C VAL A 165 -1.78 -12.35 -8.28
N ALA A 166 -1.90 -12.98 -7.12
CA ALA A 166 -2.31 -14.38 -7.02
C ALA A 166 -3.78 -14.60 -7.43
N GLU A 167 -4.68 -13.67 -7.10
CA GLU A 167 -6.08 -13.67 -7.55
C GLU A 167 -6.18 -13.60 -9.09
N VAL A 168 -5.45 -12.67 -9.71
CA VAL A 168 -5.39 -12.56 -11.19
C VAL A 168 -4.91 -13.87 -11.81
N ASN A 169 -3.81 -14.43 -11.29
CA ASN A 169 -3.27 -15.68 -11.78
C ASN A 169 -4.27 -16.84 -11.59
N TYR A 170 -4.95 -16.90 -10.45
CA TYR A 170 -5.97 -17.91 -10.13
C TYR A 170 -7.18 -17.84 -11.08
N LEU A 171 -7.68 -16.65 -11.39
CA LEU A 171 -8.79 -16.41 -12.31
C LEU A 171 -8.44 -16.74 -13.77
N ALA A 172 -7.20 -16.44 -14.17
CA ALA A 172 -6.69 -16.69 -15.52
C ALA A 172 -6.45 -18.17 -15.84
N ARG A 173 -6.33 -19.03 -14.81
CA ARG A 173 -6.06 -20.48 -14.96
C ARG A 173 -7.31 -21.27 -15.31
N ARG A 174 -7.10 -22.40 -15.98
CA ARG A 174 -8.15 -23.44 -16.13
C ARG A 174 -8.56 -23.97 -14.75
N PRO A 175 -9.86 -24.30 -14.56
CA PRO A 175 -10.96 -24.24 -15.53
C PRO A 175 -11.67 -22.87 -15.62
N ARG A 176 -11.21 -21.84 -14.90
CA ARG A 176 -11.92 -20.56 -14.75
C ARG A 176 -11.88 -19.71 -16.02
N ASN A 177 -10.73 -19.66 -16.70
CA ASN A 177 -10.53 -19.05 -18.03
C ASN A 177 -11.11 -17.62 -18.13
N TYR A 178 -10.74 -16.74 -17.21
CA TYR A 178 -10.91 -15.30 -17.43
C TYR A 178 -9.70 -14.81 -18.23
N GLU A 179 -9.87 -14.67 -19.54
CA GLU A 179 -8.75 -14.55 -20.49
C GLU A 179 -8.56 -13.14 -21.02
N TRP A 180 -9.63 -12.36 -21.09
CA TRP A 180 -9.57 -10.93 -21.41
C TRP A 180 -9.41 -10.14 -20.12
N VAL A 181 -8.58 -9.12 -20.15
CA VAL A 181 -8.32 -8.26 -19.01
C VAL A 181 -8.45 -6.81 -19.44
N LEU A 182 -9.31 -6.07 -18.74
CA LEU A 182 -9.34 -4.61 -18.80
C LEU A 182 -8.44 -4.09 -17.67
N GLU A 183 -7.26 -3.60 -18.05
CA GLU A 183 -6.31 -2.93 -17.17
C GLU A 183 -6.74 -1.47 -17.05
N GLY A 184 -7.01 -1.01 -15.82
CA GLY A 184 -7.48 0.35 -15.57
C GLY A 184 -6.56 1.10 -14.62
N ASP A 185 -6.31 2.38 -14.95
CA ASP A 185 -5.60 3.33 -14.10
C ASP A 185 -6.46 4.59 -14.01
N ILE A 186 -6.64 5.11 -12.79
CA ILE A 186 -7.44 6.30 -12.54
C ILE A 186 -6.50 7.52 -12.55
N THR A 187 -6.83 8.50 -13.38
CA THR A 187 -6.03 9.73 -13.49
C THR A 187 -6.08 10.48 -12.16
N ALA A 188 -4.90 10.78 -11.61
CA ALA A 188 -4.72 11.58 -10.41
C ALA A 188 -5.71 11.24 -9.28
N CYS A 189 -5.91 9.94 -9.01
CA CYS A 189 -6.95 9.44 -8.10
C CYS A 189 -7.01 10.17 -6.75
N PHE A 190 -5.88 10.46 -6.13
CA PHE A 190 -5.86 11.18 -4.85
C PHE A 190 -6.21 12.66 -5.01
N ASP A 191 -5.97 13.28 -6.15
CA ASP A 191 -6.12 14.73 -6.35
C ASP A 191 -7.52 15.11 -6.88
N GLU A 192 -8.26 14.17 -7.49
CA GLU A 192 -9.53 14.45 -8.18
C GLU A 192 -10.81 13.99 -7.44
N ILE A 193 -10.71 13.29 -6.31
CA ILE A 193 -11.91 12.80 -5.58
C ILE A 193 -12.81 13.96 -5.15
N ASP A 194 -14.08 13.91 -5.55
CA ASP A 194 -15.06 14.90 -5.12
C ASP A 194 -15.34 14.79 -3.61
N HIS A 195 -15.20 15.92 -2.89
CA HIS A 195 -15.40 15.96 -1.44
C HIS A 195 -16.84 15.69 -1.04
N THR A 196 -17.81 16.12 -1.85
CA THR A 196 -19.24 15.97 -1.53
C THR A 196 -19.64 14.50 -1.63
N ALA A 197 -19.26 13.83 -2.72
CA ALA A 197 -19.50 12.42 -2.97
C ALA A 197 -18.77 11.53 -1.94
N LEU A 198 -17.51 11.84 -1.63
CA LEU A 198 -16.76 11.12 -0.57
C LEU A 198 -17.44 11.30 0.79
N MET A 199 -17.83 12.52 1.16
CA MET A 199 -18.48 12.76 2.45
C MET A 199 -19.88 12.14 2.53
N ALA A 200 -20.60 11.98 1.41
CA ALA A 200 -21.85 11.23 1.38
C ALA A 200 -21.61 9.77 1.81
N ARG A 201 -20.64 9.09 1.20
CA ARG A 201 -20.24 7.72 1.57
C ARG A 201 -19.83 7.58 3.03
N VAL A 202 -19.07 8.54 3.55
CA VAL A 202 -18.64 8.51 4.96
C VAL A 202 -19.86 8.65 5.90
N ARG A 203 -20.87 9.45 5.53
CA ARG A 203 -22.08 9.67 6.34
C ARG A 203 -23.00 8.46 6.41
N ASP A 204 -22.93 7.57 5.42
CA ASP A 204 -23.73 6.33 5.38
C ASP A 204 -23.41 5.44 6.58
N ARG A 205 -22.18 5.52 7.11
CA ARG A 205 -21.74 4.74 8.28
C ARG A 205 -21.44 5.58 9.50
N VAL A 206 -21.07 6.85 9.33
CA VAL A 206 -20.74 7.77 10.44
C VAL A 206 -21.84 8.82 10.59
N GLY A 207 -22.55 8.78 11.71
CA GLY A 207 -23.53 9.82 12.07
C GLY A 207 -22.95 10.91 12.99
N ASP A 208 -21.80 10.67 13.63
CA ASP A 208 -21.13 11.66 14.48
C ASP A 208 -20.69 12.90 13.70
N LYS A 209 -21.41 14.01 13.92
CA LYS A 209 -21.17 15.30 13.24
C LYS A 209 -19.78 15.86 13.53
N ARG A 210 -19.18 15.59 14.69
CA ARG A 210 -17.84 16.09 15.05
C ARG A 210 -16.77 15.36 14.26
N VAL A 211 -16.89 14.04 14.10
CA VAL A 211 -16.00 13.25 13.24
C VAL A 211 -16.14 13.68 11.78
N LEU A 212 -17.37 13.82 11.28
CA LEU A 212 -17.61 14.29 9.91
C LEU A 212 -17.02 15.69 9.67
N GLY A 213 -17.19 16.60 10.63
CA GLY A 213 -16.61 17.94 10.59
C GLY A 213 -15.09 17.91 10.54
N LEU A 214 -14.45 17.03 11.32
CA LEU A 214 -13.00 16.88 11.36
C LEU A 214 -12.45 16.27 10.07
N VAL A 215 -13.10 15.23 9.52
CA VAL A 215 -12.73 14.66 8.21
C VAL A 215 -12.84 15.72 7.12
N LYS A 216 -13.95 16.47 7.08
CA LYS A 216 -14.15 17.58 6.13
C LYS A 216 -13.08 18.66 6.30
N ALA A 217 -12.70 19.00 7.53
CA ALA A 217 -11.66 19.98 7.80
C ALA A 217 -10.29 19.52 7.26
N PHE A 218 -9.94 18.24 7.43
CA PHE A 218 -8.70 17.69 6.85
C PHE A 218 -8.69 17.68 5.32
N LEU A 219 -9.84 17.41 4.68
CA LEU A 219 -9.95 17.46 3.23
C LEU A 219 -9.78 18.89 2.70
N LYS A 220 -10.22 19.90 3.46
CA LYS A 220 -10.21 21.32 3.08
C LYS A 220 -9.05 22.13 3.66
N ALA A 221 -8.12 21.51 4.39
CA ALA A 221 -7.05 22.22 5.11
C ALA A 221 -6.10 23.03 4.20
N GLY A 222 -6.12 22.79 2.88
CA GLY A 222 -5.28 23.49 1.92
C GLY A 222 -3.86 22.93 1.85
N ILE A 223 -3.11 23.38 0.85
CA ILE A 223 -1.72 23.01 0.60
C ILE A 223 -0.87 24.28 0.59
N LEU A 224 0.17 24.34 1.41
CA LEU A 224 1.19 25.38 1.34
C LEU A 224 2.27 24.95 0.36
N GLY A 225 2.31 25.59 -0.81
CA GLY A 225 3.28 25.29 -1.87
C GLY A 225 4.72 25.65 -1.49
N GLU A 226 5.69 25.12 -2.24
CA GLU A 226 7.11 25.51 -2.09
C GLU A 226 7.35 26.99 -2.40
N ASP A 227 6.45 27.60 -3.17
CA ASP A 227 6.33 29.04 -3.45
C ASP A 227 5.78 29.86 -2.27
N ARG A 228 5.48 29.22 -1.13
CA ARG A 228 4.81 29.78 0.06
C ARG A 228 3.41 30.33 -0.21
N LEU A 229 2.80 29.97 -1.34
CA LEU A 229 1.41 30.32 -1.63
C LEU A 229 0.48 29.26 -1.06
N LEU A 230 -0.53 29.72 -0.32
CA LEU A 230 -1.60 28.86 0.15
C LEU A 230 -2.55 28.55 -1.02
N LYS A 231 -2.73 27.26 -1.31
CA LYS A 231 -3.65 26.77 -2.33
C LYS A 231 -4.80 26.07 -1.64
N GLU A 232 -6.02 26.49 -1.97
CA GLU A 232 -7.22 25.82 -1.48
C GLU A 232 -7.33 24.41 -2.09
N THR A 233 -7.93 23.49 -1.33
CA THR A 233 -8.19 22.12 -1.78
C THR A 233 -9.68 21.98 -2.05
N THR A 234 -10.07 22.10 -3.32
CA THR A 234 -11.47 21.99 -3.77
C THR A 234 -11.87 20.55 -4.11
N ALA A 235 -10.90 19.68 -4.40
CA ALA A 235 -11.06 18.25 -4.64
C ALA A 235 -9.84 17.48 -4.14
N GLY A 236 -9.98 16.16 -4.02
CA GLY A 236 -8.93 15.24 -3.63
C GLY A 236 -8.76 15.03 -2.13
N THR A 237 -7.87 14.12 -1.79
CA THR A 237 -7.41 13.83 -0.43
C THR A 237 -5.91 14.14 -0.38
N PRO A 238 -5.39 14.84 0.65
CA PRO A 238 -3.99 15.23 0.69
C PRO A 238 -3.07 14.01 0.58
N GLN A 239 -2.26 13.94 -0.48
CA GLN A 239 -1.34 12.82 -0.69
C GLN A 239 -0.23 12.87 0.36
N GLY A 240 -0.26 11.96 1.34
CA GLY A 240 0.68 11.97 2.48
C GLY A 240 0.00 12.06 3.84
N GLY A 241 -1.31 12.36 3.88
CA GLY A 241 -2.13 12.18 5.06
C GLY A 241 -2.26 10.71 5.46
N ILE A 242 -2.34 10.44 6.77
CA ILE A 242 -2.47 9.08 7.31
C ILE A 242 -3.87 8.52 7.05
N LEU A 243 -4.88 9.39 7.04
CA LEU A 243 -6.28 9.02 6.80
C LEU A 243 -6.60 8.88 5.30
N SER A 244 -5.88 9.59 4.43
CA SER A 244 -6.16 9.65 2.98
C SER A 244 -6.28 8.27 2.30
N PRO A 245 -5.43 7.27 2.58
CA PRO A 245 -5.56 5.95 1.94
C PRO A 245 -6.87 5.22 2.28
N LEU A 246 -7.39 5.40 3.51
CA LEU A 246 -8.68 4.83 3.90
C LEU A 246 -9.82 5.52 3.15
N LEU A 247 -9.80 6.85 3.11
CA LEU A 247 -10.81 7.65 2.38
C LEU A 247 -10.80 7.36 0.88
N ALA A 248 -9.62 7.20 0.27
CA ALA A 248 -9.50 6.79 -1.12
C ALA A 248 -10.14 5.41 -1.36
N ASN A 249 -10.00 4.46 -0.43
CA ASN A 249 -10.68 3.18 -0.55
C ASN A 249 -12.21 3.28 -0.39
N VAL A 250 -12.71 4.16 0.48
CA VAL A 250 -14.15 4.48 0.60
C VAL A 250 -14.69 5.11 -0.69
N ALA A 251 -13.93 6.01 -1.32
CA ALA A 251 -14.29 6.57 -2.61
C ALA A 251 -14.36 5.49 -3.72
N LEU A 252 -13.34 4.64 -3.77
CA LEU A 252 -13.19 3.61 -4.80
C LEU A 252 -14.06 2.36 -4.57
N SER A 253 -14.71 2.22 -3.41
CA SER A 253 -15.63 1.11 -3.15
C SER A 253 -16.81 1.10 -4.13
N VAL A 254 -17.17 2.26 -4.70
CA VAL A 254 -18.18 2.37 -5.76
C VAL A 254 -17.94 1.42 -6.92
N LEU A 255 -16.67 1.27 -7.31
CA LEU A 255 -16.28 0.41 -8.40
C LEU A 255 -16.40 -1.05 -7.98
N ASP A 256 -15.99 -1.37 -6.75
CA ASP A 256 -16.09 -2.71 -6.20
C ASP A 256 -17.57 -3.15 -6.11
N GLU A 257 -18.44 -2.28 -5.60
CA GLU A 257 -19.88 -2.49 -5.42
C GLU A 257 -20.60 -2.63 -6.75
N PHE A 258 -20.34 -1.71 -7.69
CA PHE A 258 -20.88 -1.77 -9.05
C PHE A 258 -20.54 -3.10 -9.71
N ILE A 259 -19.26 -3.47 -9.77
CA ILE A 259 -18.84 -4.74 -10.37
C ILE A 259 -19.38 -5.95 -9.61
N ALA A 260 -19.57 -5.84 -8.30
CA ALA A 260 -20.13 -6.92 -7.51
C ALA A 260 -21.58 -7.24 -7.89
N GLN A 261 -22.38 -6.19 -8.03
CA GLN A 261 -23.82 -6.26 -8.28
C GLN A 261 -24.15 -6.50 -9.75
N GLU A 262 -23.31 -6.04 -10.68
CA GLU A 262 -23.52 -6.20 -12.12
C GLU A 262 -23.72 -7.67 -12.53
N PRO A 263 -24.66 -7.99 -13.45
CA PRO A 263 -24.94 -9.36 -13.85
C PRO A 263 -23.73 -10.10 -14.45
N GLY A 264 -23.25 -11.15 -13.78
CA GLY A 264 -22.01 -11.85 -14.12
C GLY A 264 -20.86 -11.56 -13.14
N GLY A 265 -21.04 -10.60 -12.26
CA GLY A 265 -20.17 -10.24 -11.15
C GLY A 265 -20.12 -11.30 -10.02
N PRO A 266 -19.36 -11.04 -8.95
CA PRO A 266 -19.21 -11.95 -7.82
C PRO A 266 -20.49 -12.20 -7.02
N SER A 267 -21.47 -11.28 -7.00
CA SER A 267 -22.75 -11.49 -6.26
C SER A 267 -23.70 -12.44 -6.98
N SER A 268 -23.58 -12.60 -8.30
CA SER A 268 -24.31 -13.63 -9.05
C SER A 268 -23.90 -15.03 -8.60
N SER A 269 -24.84 -15.96 -8.38
CA SER A 269 -24.50 -17.34 -7.96
C SER A 269 -23.69 -18.09 -9.02
N PRO A 270 -22.91 -19.14 -8.65
CA PRO A 270 -22.17 -19.95 -9.62
C PRO A 270 -23.03 -20.55 -10.74
N GLY A 271 -24.26 -20.96 -10.43
CA GLY A 271 -25.22 -21.49 -11.40
C GLY A 271 -25.65 -20.42 -12.42
N VAL A 272 -26.04 -19.25 -11.93
CA VAL A 272 -26.44 -18.10 -12.78
C VAL A 272 -25.30 -17.71 -13.73
N ARG A 273 -24.07 -17.62 -13.24
CA ARG A 273 -22.90 -17.29 -14.08
C ARG A 273 -22.63 -18.34 -15.15
N THR A 274 -22.84 -19.61 -14.82
CA THR A 274 -22.66 -20.72 -15.77
C THR A 274 -23.71 -20.65 -16.88
N LEU A 275 -24.97 -20.41 -16.53
CA LEU A 275 -26.06 -20.24 -17.50
C LEU A 275 -25.82 -19.03 -18.41
N ARG A 276 -25.48 -17.87 -17.83
CA ARG A 276 -25.14 -16.66 -18.58
C ARG A 276 -24.03 -16.89 -19.60
N TYR A 277 -22.97 -17.59 -19.20
CA TYR A 277 -21.88 -17.90 -20.09
C TYR A 277 -22.30 -18.80 -21.26
N ARG A 278 -23.18 -19.78 -21.02
CA ARG A 278 -23.76 -20.63 -22.09
C ARG A 278 -24.63 -19.83 -23.06
N GLN A 279 -25.25 -18.74 -22.60
CA GLN A 279 -26.00 -17.79 -23.42
C GLN A 279 -25.11 -16.75 -24.12
N GLY A 280 -23.78 -16.93 -24.10
CA GLY A 280 -22.83 -16.00 -24.73
C GLY A 280 -22.54 -14.72 -23.94
N LYS A 281 -23.06 -14.57 -22.71
CA LYS A 281 -22.83 -13.37 -21.87
C LYS A 281 -21.54 -13.48 -21.05
N ALA A 282 -20.95 -12.34 -20.71
CA ALA A 282 -19.73 -12.29 -19.90
C ALA A 282 -19.94 -12.58 -18.41
N ASN A 283 -18.89 -13.11 -17.78
CA ASN A 283 -18.68 -13.01 -16.34
C ASN A 283 -17.38 -12.24 -16.08
N PHE A 284 -17.32 -11.53 -14.95
CA PHE A 284 -16.16 -10.68 -14.66
C PHE A 284 -15.83 -10.64 -13.18
N ARG A 285 -14.56 -10.36 -12.88
CA ARG A 285 -14.00 -10.30 -11.53
C ARG A 285 -13.01 -9.16 -11.43
N LEU A 286 -13.27 -8.23 -10.51
CA LEU A 286 -12.36 -7.14 -10.22
C LEU A 286 -11.23 -7.62 -9.32
N VAL A 287 -10.01 -7.14 -9.58
CA VAL A 287 -8.89 -7.17 -8.66
C VAL A 287 -8.33 -5.76 -8.58
N ARG A 288 -8.39 -5.14 -7.39
CA ARG A 288 -8.02 -3.74 -7.19
C ARG A 288 -6.95 -3.60 -6.11
N TYR A 289 -5.91 -2.84 -6.41
CA TYR A 289 -4.88 -2.44 -5.46
C TYR A 289 -4.77 -0.91 -5.48
N ALA A 290 -5.56 -0.26 -4.61
CA ALA A 290 -5.76 1.18 -4.63
C ALA A 290 -6.33 1.65 -5.98
N ASP A 291 -5.60 2.50 -6.70
CA ASP A 291 -5.93 3.07 -8.01
C ASP A 291 -5.58 2.15 -9.20
N ASP A 292 -4.67 1.19 -9.01
CA ASP A 292 -4.28 0.18 -10.00
C ASP A 292 -5.23 -1.01 -9.91
N TRP A 293 -5.98 -1.31 -10.97
CA TRP A 293 -6.94 -2.39 -10.98
C TRP A 293 -6.99 -3.12 -12.33
N CYS A 294 -7.44 -4.36 -12.28
CA CYS A 294 -7.74 -5.12 -13.48
C CYS A 294 -9.09 -5.83 -13.33
N LEU A 295 -9.88 -5.76 -14.39
CA LEU A 295 -11.13 -6.51 -14.51
C LEU A 295 -10.87 -7.73 -15.38
N MET A 296 -10.87 -8.89 -14.74
CA MET A 296 -10.74 -10.19 -15.37
C MET A 296 -12.08 -10.57 -16.00
N ILE A 297 -12.11 -10.88 -17.29
CA ILE A 297 -13.32 -11.12 -18.07
C ILE A 297 -13.27 -12.51 -18.71
N ARG A 298 -14.32 -13.28 -18.47
CA ARG A 298 -14.62 -14.52 -19.18
C ARG A 298 -15.72 -14.22 -20.19
N GLY A 299 -15.33 -14.00 -21.43
CA GLY A 299 -16.17 -13.55 -22.53
C GLY A 299 -15.32 -13.11 -23.72
N THR A 300 -15.83 -12.20 -24.55
CA THR A 300 -15.13 -11.59 -25.69
C THR A 300 -14.48 -10.26 -25.33
N ARG A 301 -13.69 -9.72 -26.27
CA ARG A 301 -13.10 -8.38 -26.19
C ARG A 301 -14.16 -7.28 -26.13
N ASP A 302 -15.28 -7.43 -26.84
CA ASP A 302 -16.32 -6.40 -26.91
C ASP A 302 -17.02 -6.21 -25.56
N HIS A 303 -17.19 -7.28 -24.77
CA HIS A 303 -17.67 -7.14 -23.39
C HIS A 303 -16.72 -6.28 -22.55
N ALA A 304 -15.40 -6.34 -22.79
CA ALA A 304 -14.44 -5.49 -22.09
C ALA A 304 -14.57 -4.02 -22.47
N VAL A 305 -14.88 -3.73 -23.74
CA VAL A 305 -15.13 -2.36 -24.23
C VAL A 305 -16.39 -1.79 -23.58
N GLN A 306 -17.48 -2.55 -23.55
CA GLN A 306 -18.76 -2.14 -22.94
C GLN A 306 -18.60 -1.88 -21.43
N LEU A 307 -17.95 -2.80 -20.70
CA LEU A 307 -17.70 -2.65 -19.26
C LEU A 307 -16.83 -1.43 -18.96
N ARG A 308 -15.87 -1.10 -19.83
CA ARG A 308 -15.02 0.09 -19.67
C ARG A 308 -15.85 1.38 -19.65
N GLU A 309 -16.84 1.50 -20.53
CA GLU A 309 -17.71 2.68 -20.62
C GLU A 309 -18.59 2.82 -19.38
N GLN A 310 -19.20 1.72 -18.93
CA GLN A 310 -19.99 1.71 -17.69
C GLN A 310 -19.15 2.08 -16.47
N ILE A 311 -17.93 1.53 -16.35
CA ILE A 311 -16.99 1.88 -15.28
C ILE A 311 -16.64 3.37 -15.31
N ALA A 312 -16.42 3.95 -16.51
CA ALA A 312 -16.14 5.37 -16.64
C ALA A 312 -17.30 6.23 -16.11
N GLN A 313 -18.55 5.86 -16.42
CA GLN A 313 -19.74 6.53 -15.92
C GLN A 313 -19.83 6.46 -14.39
N VAL A 314 -19.61 5.28 -13.80
CA VAL A 314 -19.65 5.09 -12.33
C VAL A 314 -18.57 5.92 -11.63
N LEU A 315 -17.34 5.94 -12.15
CA LEU A 315 -16.25 6.72 -11.58
C LEU A 315 -16.49 8.24 -11.68
N SER A 316 -17.18 8.69 -12.73
CA SER A 316 -17.50 10.12 -12.90
C SER A 316 -18.35 10.67 -11.75
N GLY A 317 -19.21 9.85 -11.14
CA GLY A 317 -19.99 10.22 -9.95
C GLY A 317 -19.14 10.50 -8.69
N MET A 318 -17.88 10.06 -8.68
CA MET A 318 -16.89 10.38 -7.64
C MET A 318 -15.93 11.51 -8.05
N GLY A 319 -16.15 12.15 -9.21
CA GLY A 319 -15.22 13.11 -9.80
C GLY A 319 -14.00 12.46 -10.48
N LEU A 320 -13.99 11.13 -10.63
CA LEU A 320 -12.84 10.38 -11.13
C LEU A 320 -12.96 10.06 -12.62
N ARG A 321 -11.80 9.96 -13.30
CA ARG A 321 -11.71 9.62 -14.72
C ARG A 321 -10.70 8.52 -14.99
N LEU A 322 -11.02 7.66 -15.96
CA LEU A 322 -10.07 6.68 -16.49
C LEU A 322 -8.97 7.36 -17.28
N SER A 323 -7.73 6.87 -17.13
CA SER A 323 -6.61 7.32 -17.94
C SER A 323 -6.66 6.61 -19.29
N GLU A 324 -7.19 7.25 -20.34
CA GLU A 324 -7.33 6.67 -21.68
C GLU A 324 -6.03 6.02 -22.20
N GLY A 325 -4.91 6.74 -22.13
CA GLY A 325 -3.61 6.25 -22.60
C GLY A 325 -2.96 5.13 -21.76
N LYS A 326 -3.58 4.73 -20.65
CA LYS A 326 -3.11 3.63 -19.80
C LYS A 326 -4.14 2.50 -19.66
N THR A 327 -5.37 2.76 -20.06
CA THR A 327 -6.45 1.77 -19.97
C THR A 327 -6.31 0.83 -21.16
N LEU A 328 -5.94 -0.41 -20.91
CA LEU A 328 -5.62 -1.39 -21.96
C LEU A 328 -6.55 -2.58 -21.85
N ILE A 329 -6.99 -3.10 -23.00
CA ILE A 329 -7.69 -4.39 -23.08
C ILE A 329 -6.70 -5.38 -23.66
N THR A 330 -6.25 -6.33 -22.85
CA THR A 330 -5.23 -7.32 -23.21
C THR A 330 -5.77 -8.73 -23.05
N HIS A 331 -5.19 -9.66 -23.81
CA HIS A 331 -5.44 -11.08 -23.63
C HIS A 331 -4.34 -11.72 -22.78
N ILE A 332 -4.67 -12.70 -21.93
CA ILE A 332 -3.70 -13.37 -21.05
C ILE A 332 -2.54 -14.05 -21.80
N ASN A 333 -2.73 -14.39 -23.08
CA ASN A 333 -1.68 -14.92 -23.95
C ASN A 333 -0.63 -13.86 -24.33
N GLU A 334 -1.05 -12.61 -24.51
CA GLU A 334 -0.16 -11.46 -24.73
C GLU A 334 0.52 -11.08 -23.41
N GLY A 335 -0.25 -11.15 -22.33
CA GLY A 335 0.16 -10.90 -20.96
C GLY A 335 -0.03 -9.45 -20.54
N LEU A 336 -0.20 -9.26 -19.23
CA LEU A 336 -0.44 -7.95 -18.61
C LEU A 336 0.66 -7.61 -17.60
N ASP A 337 0.85 -6.31 -17.36
CA ASP A 337 1.77 -5.79 -16.33
C ASP A 337 0.95 -5.25 -15.15
N PHE A 338 0.97 -5.94 -14.00
CA PHE A 338 0.22 -5.55 -12.80
C PHE A 338 1.10 -5.59 -11.56
N LEU A 339 1.14 -4.50 -10.78
CA LEU A 339 1.92 -4.40 -9.53
C LEU A 339 3.41 -4.80 -9.66
N GLY A 340 4.00 -4.50 -10.82
CA GLY A 340 5.39 -4.83 -11.15
C GLY A 340 5.63 -6.25 -11.65
N TRP A 341 4.57 -7.05 -11.81
CA TRP A 341 4.62 -8.40 -12.34
C TRP A 341 4.09 -8.46 -13.76
N ARG A 342 4.76 -9.24 -14.61
CA ARG A 342 4.21 -9.72 -15.88
C ARG A 342 3.43 -11.01 -15.60
N ILE A 343 2.16 -11.03 -15.95
CA ILE A 343 1.29 -12.21 -15.85
C ILE A 343 0.95 -12.65 -17.27
N GLN A 344 1.39 -13.84 -17.67
CA GLN A 344 1.23 -14.30 -19.05
C GLN A 344 1.08 -15.81 -19.11
N ARG A 345 0.21 -16.29 -20.01
CA ARG A 345 0.08 -17.70 -20.31
C ARG A 345 1.14 -18.15 -21.30
N HIS A 346 1.98 -19.10 -20.88
CA HIS A 346 2.98 -19.74 -21.73
C HIS A 346 2.70 -21.23 -21.90
N ARG A 347 3.14 -21.79 -23.02
CA ARG A 347 3.21 -23.24 -23.20
C ARG A 347 4.41 -23.78 -22.40
N LYS A 348 4.19 -24.81 -21.57
CA LYS A 348 5.29 -25.49 -20.90
C LYS A 348 6.15 -26.18 -21.96
N ARG A 349 7.44 -25.85 -22.00
CA ARG A 349 8.40 -26.44 -22.94
C ARG A 349 8.30 -27.96 -22.95
N GLY A 350 8.26 -28.55 -24.15
CA GLY A 350 8.16 -30.00 -24.35
C GLY A 350 6.77 -30.61 -24.11
N THR A 351 5.73 -29.78 -23.91
CA THR A 351 4.34 -30.26 -23.74
C THR A 351 3.36 -29.28 -24.38
N ASP A 352 2.11 -29.71 -24.61
CA ASP A 352 1.03 -28.80 -25.03
C ASP A 352 0.25 -28.18 -23.86
N LYS A 353 0.68 -28.47 -22.62
CA LYS A 353 0.10 -27.87 -21.42
C LYS A 353 0.48 -26.39 -21.35
N ARG A 354 -0.52 -25.52 -21.17
CA ARG A 354 -0.33 -24.08 -20.97
C ARG A 354 -0.52 -23.71 -19.49
N TYR A 355 0.39 -22.89 -18.96
CA TYR A 355 0.33 -22.39 -17.59
C TYR A 355 0.41 -20.86 -17.56
N VAL A 356 -0.23 -20.25 -16.58
CA VAL A 356 -0.13 -18.82 -16.33
C VAL A 356 1.06 -18.56 -15.42
N TYR A 357 2.12 -17.98 -15.99
CA TYR A 357 3.34 -17.60 -15.30
C TYR A 357 3.23 -16.17 -14.78
N THR A 358 3.85 -15.94 -13.63
CA THR A 358 3.98 -14.62 -13.02
C THR A 358 5.46 -14.39 -12.73
N TYR A 359 6.06 -13.40 -13.38
CA TYR A 359 7.49 -13.08 -13.28
C TYR A 359 7.69 -11.56 -13.27
N PRO A 360 8.84 -11.03 -12.84
CA PRO A 360 9.04 -9.59 -12.74
C PRO A 360 8.89 -8.89 -14.09
N ALA A 361 8.10 -7.82 -14.15
CA ALA A 361 7.90 -7.06 -15.38
C ALA A 361 9.20 -6.38 -15.84
N LYS A 362 9.40 -6.23 -17.15
CA LYS A 362 10.61 -5.58 -17.71
C LYS A 362 10.83 -4.18 -17.14
N LYS A 363 9.75 -3.43 -16.90
CA LYS A 363 9.78 -2.09 -16.27
C LYS A 363 10.34 -2.15 -14.84
N ALA A 364 9.94 -3.14 -14.04
CA ALA A 364 10.44 -3.32 -12.68
C ALA A 364 11.93 -3.70 -12.65
N VAL A 365 12.36 -4.56 -13.58
CA VAL A 365 13.78 -4.92 -13.75
C VAL A 365 14.61 -3.70 -14.16
N ARG A 366 14.15 -2.92 -15.15
CA ARG A 366 14.81 -1.67 -15.57
C ARG A 366 14.92 -0.64 -14.43
N ALA A 367 13.90 -0.55 -13.57
CA ALA A 367 13.92 0.35 -12.43
C ALA A 367 15.00 -0.03 -11.41
N VAL A 368 15.13 -1.32 -11.07
CA VAL A 368 16.17 -1.76 -10.11
C VAL A 368 17.57 -1.66 -10.71
N THR A 369 17.77 -2.07 -11.96
CA THR A 369 19.08 -1.95 -12.62
C THR A 369 19.49 -0.49 -12.79
N GLY A 370 18.54 0.39 -13.15
CA GLY A 370 18.73 1.83 -13.19
C GLY A 370 19.15 2.41 -11.83
N LYS A 371 18.50 1.98 -10.74
CA LYS A 371 18.83 2.42 -9.38
C LYS A 371 20.23 1.96 -8.95
N VAL A 372 20.59 0.70 -9.21
CA VAL A 372 21.95 0.19 -8.93
C VAL A 372 22.99 0.97 -9.72
N LYS A 373 22.75 1.19 -11.02
CA LYS A 373 23.62 1.99 -11.88
C LYS A 373 23.78 3.43 -11.38
N ALA A 374 22.69 4.06 -10.94
CA ALA A 374 22.71 5.41 -10.38
C ALA A 374 23.53 5.46 -9.08
N LEU A 375 23.32 4.53 -8.15
CA LEU A 375 24.10 4.42 -6.91
C LEU A 375 25.60 4.28 -7.21
N CYS A 376 25.96 3.37 -8.11
CA CYS A 376 27.36 3.20 -8.53
C CYS A 376 27.92 4.44 -9.24
N ARG A 377 27.11 5.30 -9.86
CA ARG A 377 27.60 6.52 -10.51
C ARG A 377 27.78 7.68 -9.53
N GLN A 378 26.83 7.85 -8.61
CA GLN A 378 26.78 8.95 -7.66
C GLN A 378 27.75 8.78 -6.49
N ILE A 379 28.07 7.55 -6.11
CA ILE A 379 29.04 7.30 -5.05
C ILE A 379 30.44 7.61 -5.56
N GLU A 380 31.07 8.59 -4.90
CA GLU A 380 32.44 8.97 -5.14
C GLU A 380 33.38 7.78 -4.98
N ILE A 381 34.41 7.76 -5.81
CA ILE A 381 35.40 6.70 -5.82
C ILE A 381 36.30 6.73 -4.58
N THR A 382 36.32 7.83 -3.82
CA THR A 382 37.07 7.97 -2.56
C THR A 382 36.49 7.07 -1.46
N VAL A 383 35.17 6.87 -1.47
CA VAL A 383 34.41 6.11 -0.47
C VAL A 383 34.83 4.62 -0.43
N PRO A 384 34.88 3.98 0.75
CA PRO A 384 35.13 2.54 0.87
C PRO A 384 34.12 1.69 0.10
N ILE A 385 34.55 0.54 -0.41
CA ILE A 385 33.67 -0.40 -1.11
C ILE A 385 32.50 -0.87 -0.21
N ASP A 386 32.72 -0.96 1.10
CA ASP A 386 31.69 -1.41 2.06
C ASP A 386 30.43 -0.54 2.01
N ASP A 387 30.58 0.78 1.87
CA ASP A 387 29.45 1.70 1.76
C ASP A 387 28.67 1.55 0.46
N LEU A 388 29.38 1.27 -0.64
CA LEU A 388 28.74 0.92 -1.90
C LEU A 388 27.95 -0.39 -1.75
N LEU A 389 28.58 -1.44 -1.22
CA LEU A 389 27.94 -2.74 -1.03
C LEU A 389 26.72 -2.63 -0.11
N ARG A 390 26.82 -1.90 1.00
CA ARG A 390 25.69 -1.67 1.91
C ARG A 390 24.50 -1.05 1.18
N ARG A 391 24.72 0.02 0.40
CA ARG A 391 23.63 0.70 -0.33
C ARG A 391 23.02 -0.16 -1.43
N VAL A 392 23.85 -0.88 -2.20
CA VAL A 392 23.39 -1.78 -3.26
C VAL A 392 22.64 -2.98 -2.67
N ASN A 393 23.18 -3.61 -1.62
CA ASN A 393 22.58 -4.77 -0.97
C ASN A 393 21.19 -4.45 -0.41
N LEU A 394 21.01 -3.30 0.25
CA LEU A 394 19.69 -2.89 0.76
C LEU A 394 18.63 -2.78 -0.35
N VAL A 395 19.01 -2.32 -1.53
CA VAL A 395 18.10 -2.25 -2.69
C VAL A 395 17.78 -3.65 -3.21
N LEU A 396 18.80 -4.49 -3.37
CA LEU A 396 18.63 -5.84 -3.94
C LEU A 396 17.87 -6.77 -3.00
N GLN A 397 18.15 -6.73 -1.69
CA GLN A 397 17.46 -7.53 -0.68
C GLN A 397 15.96 -7.25 -0.68
N GLY A 398 15.55 -5.97 -0.64
CA GLY A 398 14.14 -5.60 -0.69
C GLY A 398 13.48 -6.01 -2.02
N TRP A 399 14.17 -5.82 -3.14
CA TRP A 399 13.65 -6.18 -4.46
C TRP A 399 13.47 -7.71 -4.61
N CYS A 400 14.48 -8.50 -4.23
CA CYS A 400 14.39 -9.96 -4.26
C CYS A 400 13.37 -10.49 -3.26
N ALA A 401 13.25 -9.89 -2.07
CA ALA A 401 12.23 -10.28 -1.09
C ALA A 401 10.80 -10.07 -1.62
N TYR A 402 10.56 -9.03 -2.42
CA TYR A 402 9.28 -8.84 -3.09
C TYR A 402 9.08 -9.84 -4.24
N PHE A 403 10.07 -10.01 -5.12
CA PHE A 403 9.91 -10.83 -6.32
C PHE A 403 10.15 -12.34 -6.13
N ARG A 404 10.61 -12.81 -4.97
CA ARG A 404 10.82 -14.25 -4.72
C ARG A 404 9.53 -15.08 -4.74
N ALA A 405 8.38 -14.42 -4.64
CA ALA A 405 7.04 -15.02 -4.58
C ALA A 405 6.56 -15.63 -5.93
N GLY A 406 7.24 -15.29 -7.03
CA GLY A 406 6.88 -15.71 -8.39
C GLY A 406 8.00 -16.48 -9.10
N VAL A 407 7.87 -16.65 -10.41
CA VAL A 407 8.83 -17.35 -11.26
C VAL A 407 9.97 -16.40 -11.63
N SER A 408 10.87 -16.15 -10.66
CA SER A 408 11.86 -15.08 -10.76
C SER A 408 13.31 -15.56 -10.89
N SER A 409 13.58 -16.87 -10.85
CA SER A 409 14.95 -17.43 -10.83
C SER A 409 15.80 -16.96 -12.02
N ALA A 410 15.25 -16.98 -13.24
CA ALA A 410 15.96 -16.49 -14.42
C ALA A 410 16.24 -14.97 -14.35
N THR A 411 15.30 -14.19 -13.82
CA THR A 411 15.48 -12.75 -13.61
C THR A 411 16.53 -12.46 -12.53
N PHE A 412 16.58 -13.29 -11.49
CA PHE A 412 17.57 -13.20 -10.42
C PHE A 412 18.98 -13.51 -10.92
N SER A 413 19.15 -14.57 -11.73
CA SER A 413 20.43 -14.86 -12.39
C SER A 413 20.89 -13.69 -13.28
N TYR A 414 19.99 -13.16 -14.11
CA TYR A 414 20.27 -11.95 -14.91
C TYR A 414 20.70 -10.75 -14.04
N LEU A 415 19.98 -10.50 -12.94
CA LEU A 415 20.27 -9.39 -12.04
C LEU A 415 21.61 -9.58 -11.34
N SER A 416 21.96 -10.81 -10.93
CA SER A 416 23.24 -11.15 -10.34
C SER A 416 24.40 -10.77 -11.28
N HIS A 417 24.32 -11.23 -12.53
CA HIS A 417 25.31 -10.87 -13.54
C HIS A 417 25.42 -9.36 -13.78
N TYR A 418 24.28 -8.67 -13.90
CA TYR A 418 24.24 -7.22 -14.13
C TYR A 418 24.88 -6.42 -12.97
N VAL A 419 24.52 -6.77 -11.73
CA VAL A 419 25.02 -6.09 -10.54
C VAL A 419 26.53 -6.32 -10.41
N TRP A 420 26.98 -7.56 -10.59
CA TRP A 420 28.40 -7.90 -10.59
C TRP A 420 29.18 -7.04 -11.59
N GLN A 421 28.74 -6.97 -12.84
CA GLN A 421 29.37 -6.14 -13.87
C GLN A 421 29.40 -4.65 -13.47
N THR A 422 28.31 -4.15 -12.88
CA THR A 422 28.17 -2.73 -12.54
C THR A 422 29.09 -2.33 -11.39
N VAL A 423 29.17 -3.16 -10.33
CA VAL A 423 30.09 -2.97 -9.22
C VAL A 423 31.54 -3.10 -9.69
N TRP A 424 31.81 -4.07 -10.58
CA TRP A 424 33.14 -4.23 -11.17
C TRP A 424 33.61 -2.98 -11.93
N ARG A 425 32.73 -2.36 -12.73
CA ARG A 425 33.02 -1.08 -13.41
C ARG A 425 33.29 0.06 -12.43
N TRP A 426 32.61 0.10 -11.29
CA TRP A 426 32.93 1.08 -10.24
C TRP A 426 34.31 0.83 -9.63
N MET A 427 34.66 -0.41 -9.30
CA MET A 427 35.98 -0.74 -8.76
C MET A 427 37.11 -0.40 -9.74
N ARG A 428 36.93 -0.68 -11.04
CA ARG A 428 37.90 -0.27 -12.08
C ARG A 428 38.06 1.24 -12.18
N ARG A 429 36.99 2.02 -11.98
CA ARG A 429 37.07 3.49 -11.95
C ARG A 429 37.80 4.00 -10.71
N LYS A 430 37.61 3.36 -9.55
CA LYS A 430 38.32 3.68 -8.31
C LYS A 430 39.81 3.39 -8.42
N HIS A 431 40.17 2.28 -9.06
CA HIS A 431 41.55 1.79 -9.15
C HIS A 431 42.06 1.77 -10.58
N ARG A 432 42.23 2.97 -11.18
CA ARG A 432 42.58 3.10 -12.61
C ARG A 432 43.90 2.43 -12.99
N LYS A 433 44.86 2.36 -12.06
CA LYS A 433 46.20 1.79 -12.27
C LYS A 433 46.31 0.30 -11.90
N SER A 434 45.28 -0.28 -11.30
CA SER A 434 45.33 -1.68 -10.85
C SER A 434 44.87 -2.64 -11.93
N THR A 435 45.55 -3.78 -12.03
CA THR A 435 45.16 -4.85 -12.93
C THR A 435 43.94 -5.60 -12.41
N TRP A 436 43.25 -6.29 -13.32
CA TRP A 436 42.09 -7.13 -12.99
C TRP A 436 42.41 -8.19 -11.92
N ARG A 437 43.61 -8.79 -11.96
CA ARG A 437 44.08 -9.78 -10.97
C ARG A 437 44.27 -9.17 -9.58
N GLN A 438 44.83 -7.97 -9.49
CA GLN A 438 45.02 -7.26 -8.23
C GLN A 438 43.67 -6.95 -7.57
N LEU A 439 42.71 -6.42 -8.33
CA LEU A 439 41.37 -6.11 -7.80
C LEU A 439 40.63 -7.36 -7.33
N ARG A 440 40.76 -8.47 -8.05
CA ARG A 440 40.17 -9.75 -7.64
C ARG A 440 40.76 -10.26 -6.32
N ARG A 441 42.08 -10.13 -6.14
CA ARG A 441 42.74 -10.54 -4.89
C ARG A 441 42.28 -9.68 -3.71
N ILE A 442 42.20 -8.35 -3.91
CA ILE A 442 41.84 -7.40 -2.84
C ILE A 442 40.35 -7.48 -2.48
N TYR A 443 39.47 -7.50 -3.48
CA TYR A 443 38.03 -7.32 -3.26
C TYR A 443 37.20 -8.58 -3.47
N CYS A 444 37.77 -9.71 -3.86
CA CYS A 444 37.00 -10.96 -4.03
C CYS A 444 37.60 -12.14 -3.26
N GLY A 445 38.65 -11.92 -2.45
CA GLY A 445 39.33 -12.98 -1.70
C GLY A 445 39.88 -14.10 -2.60
N GLY A 446 40.22 -13.78 -3.86
CA GLY A 446 40.61 -14.78 -4.87
C GLY A 446 39.44 -15.44 -5.61
N GLY A 447 38.20 -15.28 -5.17
CA GLY A 447 36.99 -15.65 -5.91
C GLY A 447 36.64 -14.66 -7.02
N TRP A 448 35.38 -14.65 -7.45
CA TRP A 448 34.88 -13.73 -8.48
C TRP A 448 33.87 -12.72 -7.95
N TRP A 449 33.46 -12.85 -6.68
CA TRP A 449 32.37 -12.09 -6.11
C TRP A 449 32.87 -10.96 -5.21
N PRO A 450 32.47 -9.70 -5.45
CA PRO A 450 32.93 -8.57 -4.65
C PRO A 450 32.54 -8.68 -3.16
N ALA A 451 33.49 -8.39 -2.29
CA ALA A 451 33.36 -8.38 -0.85
C ALA A 451 34.29 -7.33 -0.21
N SER A 452 33.82 -6.76 0.89
CA SER A 452 34.63 -6.00 1.85
C SER A 452 35.02 -6.93 3.01
N SER A 453 35.79 -6.40 3.97
CA SER A 453 36.05 -7.08 5.26
C SER A 453 34.79 -7.33 6.10
N ARG A 454 33.70 -6.59 5.85
CA ARG A 454 32.45 -6.68 6.64
C ARG A 454 31.30 -7.35 5.89
N ARG A 455 31.26 -7.25 4.55
CA ARG A 455 30.09 -7.64 3.76
C ARG A 455 30.47 -8.09 2.36
N SER A 456 29.81 -9.14 1.89
CA SER A 456 29.81 -9.52 0.46
C SER A 456 28.70 -8.78 -0.29
N LEU A 457 28.89 -8.57 -1.59
CA LEU A 457 27.82 -8.16 -2.49
C LEU A 457 26.67 -9.15 -2.39
N TYR A 458 25.44 -8.67 -2.32
CA TYR A 458 24.26 -9.52 -2.28
C TYR A 458 24.09 -10.17 -3.66
N ASP A 459 23.94 -11.51 -3.66
CA ASP A 459 23.78 -12.31 -4.87
C ASP A 459 22.30 -12.69 -5.06
N PRO A 460 21.58 -12.05 -6.00
CA PRO A 460 20.20 -12.39 -6.30
C PRO A 460 20.01 -13.85 -6.73
N GLU A 461 20.98 -14.46 -7.39
CA GLU A 461 20.87 -15.81 -7.95
C GLU A 461 20.72 -16.88 -6.86
N LYS A 462 21.31 -16.63 -5.68
CA LYS A 462 21.19 -17.52 -4.52
C LYS A 462 19.83 -17.45 -3.82
N VAL A 463 18.93 -16.56 -4.25
CA VAL A 463 17.62 -16.40 -3.62
C VAL A 463 16.67 -17.50 -4.08
N THR A 464 16.26 -18.36 -3.15
CA THR A 464 15.24 -19.37 -3.41
C THR A 464 13.88 -18.72 -3.65
N THR A 465 13.33 -18.94 -4.85
CA THR A 465 11.97 -18.57 -5.20
C THR A 465 10.96 -19.54 -4.59
N THR A 466 9.92 -19.00 -3.96
CA THR A 466 8.84 -19.73 -3.31
C THR A 466 7.54 -19.32 -3.96
N ARG A 467 6.72 -20.26 -4.44
CA ARG A 467 5.42 -19.91 -5.01
C ARG A 467 4.53 -19.33 -3.92
N TYR A 468 3.94 -18.17 -4.19
CA TYR A 468 2.95 -17.58 -3.30
C TYR A 468 1.71 -18.49 -3.18
N LEU A 469 1.31 -18.80 -1.95
CA LEU A 469 0.10 -19.55 -1.68
C LEU A 469 -1.11 -18.61 -1.78
N TYR A 470 -2.03 -18.92 -2.69
CA TYR A 470 -3.25 -18.16 -2.85
C TYR A 470 -4.13 -18.27 -1.59
N ARG A 471 -4.42 -17.14 -0.95
CA ARG A 471 -5.17 -17.07 0.32
C ARG A 471 -6.68 -16.97 0.14
N GLY A 472 -7.18 -16.83 -1.09
CA GLY A 472 -8.61 -16.77 -1.35
C GLY A 472 -9.27 -15.48 -0.83
N LYS A 473 -10.59 -15.56 -0.64
CA LYS A 473 -11.41 -14.47 -0.09
C LYS A 473 -11.29 -14.31 1.42
N GLN A 474 -10.86 -15.37 2.12
CA GLN A 474 -10.77 -15.42 3.59
C GLN A 474 -9.37 -14.97 4.05
N ILE A 475 -9.10 -13.67 3.88
CA ILE A 475 -7.97 -13.03 4.56
C ILE A 475 -8.51 -12.49 5.88
N PRO A 476 -8.07 -13.03 7.04
CA PRO A 476 -8.60 -12.62 8.33
C PRO A 476 -8.32 -11.13 8.57
N ALA A 477 -9.33 -10.42 9.06
CA ALA A 477 -9.18 -9.08 9.57
C ALA A 477 -8.22 -9.08 10.77
N PRO A 478 -7.52 -7.98 11.05
CA PRO A 478 -6.59 -7.91 12.18
C PRO A 478 -7.30 -7.91 13.55
N TRP A 479 -8.63 -7.76 13.56
CA TRP A 479 -9.42 -7.73 14.78
C TRP A 479 -9.97 -9.13 15.09
N PRO A 480 -9.61 -9.71 16.25
CA PRO A 480 -10.07 -11.04 16.60
C PRO A 480 -11.57 -11.05 16.88
N GLU A 481 -12.26 -12.05 16.36
CA GLU A 481 -13.58 -12.41 16.86
C GLU A 481 -13.40 -13.15 18.19
N PRO A 482 -14.18 -12.85 19.24
CA PRO A 482 -14.15 -13.68 20.44
C PRO A 482 -14.55 -15.09 20.02
N ALA A 483 -13.79 -16.08 20.51
CA ALA A 483 -14.16 -17.47 20.32
C ALA A 483 -15.63 -17.63 20.67
N ALA A 484 -16.44 -18.12 19.73
CA ALA A 484 -17.80 -18.53 20.02
C ALA A 484 -17.70 -19.48 21.21
N THR A 485 -18.15 -19.03 22.37
CA THR A 485 -18.29 -19.90 23.53
C THR A 485 -19.23 -20.99 23.05
N MET A 486 -18.70 -22.20 22.84
CA MET A 486 -19.54 -23.37 22.66
C MET A 486 -20.37 -23.44 23.93
N VAL A 487 -21.60 -22.94 23.86
CA VAL A 487 -22.67 -23.37 24.74
C VAL A 487 -22.85 -24.83 24.37
N ALA A 488 -22.09 -25.68 25.05
CA ALA A 488 -22.42 -27.08 25.17
C ALA A 488 -23.82 -27.08 25.80
N SER A 489 -24.82 -27.27 24.95
CA SER A 489 -26.13 -27.75 25.33
C SER A 489 -25.92 -29.04 26.13
N GLY A 490 -25.92 -28.90 27.45
CA GLY A 490 -26.01 -29.97 28.42
C GLY A 490 -27.37 -29.87 29.10
N LEU A 491 -28.21 -30.85 28.77
CA LEU A 491 -29.54 -31.19 29.28
C LEU A 491 -30.73 -30.39 28.74
#